data_AF-A0AAE4CAT4-F1
#
_entry.id   AF-A0AAE4CAT4-F1
#
_cell.length_a   1.000
_cell.length_b   1.000
_cell.length_c   1.000
_cell.angle_alpha   90.00
_cell.angle_beta   90.00
_cell.angle_gamma   90.00
#
_symmetry.space_group_name_H-M   'P 1'
#
loop_
_entity.id
_entity.type
_entity.pdbx_description
1 polymer ?
#
loop_
_entity_poly.entity_id
_entity_poly.type
_entity_poly.pdbx_seq_one_letter_code
_entity_poly.pdbx_strand_id
1 'polypeptide(L)'
;MARRSRTPPLTAALAAAVTLLAGALTAGGWAHARGGDRVDIADAERAVVVPAGPGRYDFDCGTNAAGHRNTANVVVTPGVLGPAHHVHDYVGNLSTGPHSTDESLRGAATSCGNGDRSTFYWPVLRAGDEHSEILTPSSVRMEYLSSAAGPVVAPPSGLRAMTGDARAATGGTAGIRAWTCEGAEDRRTDRYPRCPAGRELRRVFEFPSCWDGLHADSAGHRRHLTFPGPDGACARGTFAVPRLRVTVGYRVSGAFTVDAFAEQRRSPRTDHGIMINLAPGRLMADIVACLNQGRACTA
;
A
#
# COMPACT_ATOMS: atom_id res chain seq x y z
N MET A 1 74.49 7.91 62.89
CA MET A 1 73.17 7.58 63.47
C MET A 1 72.27 7.21 62.30
N ALA A 2 72.17 5.91 62.01
CA ALA A 2 71.02 5.05 62.34
C ALA A 2 69.89 5.23 61.31
N ARG A 3 69.28 4.20 60.73
CA ARG A 3 69.60 2.77 60.52
C ARG A 3 68.56 2.34 59.47
N ARG A 4 68.99 1.47 58.54
CA ARG A 4 68.23 0.65 57.60
C ARG A 4 66.71 0.51 57.84
N SER A 5 65.95 0.55 56.74
CA SER A 5 64.91 -0.45 56.49
C SER A 5 64.77 -0.68 54.97
N ARG A 6 65.02 -1.95 54.59
CA ARG A 6 64.73 -2.51 53.27
C ARG A 6 63.26 -2.91 53.26
N THR A 7 62.54 -2.62 52.18
CA THR A 7 61.27 -3.24 51.82
C THR A 7 61.24 -3.48 50.30
N PRO A 8 60.62 -4.58 49.83
CA PRO A 8 60.91 -5.21 48.53
C PRO A 8 60.11 -4.55 47.38
N PRO A 9 60.44 -4.85 46.10
CA PRO A 9 59.67 -4.35 44.97
C PRO A 9 58.35 -5.13 44.88
N LEU A 10 57.23 -4.43 45.06
CA LEU A 10 55.92 -4.97 44.67
C LEU A 10 55.78 -4.76 43.17
N THR A 11 56.10 -5.80 42.40
CA THR A 11 55.65 -5.98 41.03
C THR A 11 54.12 -6.08 41.03
N ALA A 12 53.44 -4.94 40.90
CA ALA A 12 52.02 -4.92 40.59
C ALA A 12 51.86 -5.25 39.10
N ALA A 13 51.59 -6.52 38.81
CA ALA A 13 51.10 -6.94 37.51
C ALA A 13 49.80 -6.19 37.20
N LEU A 14 49.81 -5.30 36.20
CA LEU A 14 48.58 -4.83 35.58
C LEU A 14 47.95 -6.02 34.84
N ALA A 15 47.10 -6.77 35.54
CA ALA A 15 46.08 -7.56 34.87
C ALA A 15 45.07 -6.57 34.29
N ALA A 16 45.20 -6.28 33.00
CA ALA A 16 44.14 -5.62 32.24
C ALA A 16 42.91 -6.53 32.33
N ALA A 17 41.91 -6.11 33.11
CA ALA A 17 40.59 -6.70 33.07
C ALA A 17 39.99 -6.36 31.70
N VAL A 18 40.25 -7.21 30.72
CA VAL A 18 39.42 -7.30 29.52
C VAL A 18 38.10 -7.90 30.00
N THR A 19 37.16 -7.04 30.36
CA THR A 19 35.76 -7.42 30.42
C THR A 19 35.34 -7.78 29.01
N LEU A 20 35.51 -9.06 28.66
CA LEU A 20 34.69 -9.71 27.65
C LEU A 20 33.24 -9.62 28.16
N LEU A 21 32.57 -8.51 27.83
CA LEU A 21 31.13 -8.59 27.63
C LEU A 21 30.94 -9.59 26.49
N ALA A 22 30.76 -10.85 26.87
CA ALA A 22 29.95 -11.77 26.11
C ALA A 22 28.55 -11.15 26.05
N GLY A 23 28.40 -10.16 25.17
CA GLY A 23 27.10 -9.75 24.69
C GLY A 23 26.51 -11.02 24.10
N ALA A 24 25.57 -11.60 24.84
CA ALA A 24 24.71 -12.62 24.29
C ALA A 24 24.17 -12.04 22.99
N LEU A 25 24.68 -12.55 21.86
CA LEU A 25 24.02 -12.51 20.59
C LEU A 25 22.71 -13.27 20.80
N THR A 26 21.74 -12.59 21.41
CA THR A 26 20.36 -12.99 21.27
C THR A 26 20.11 -12.84 19.79
N ALA A 27 20.07 -13.98 19.11
CA ALA A 27 19.46 -14.08 17.79
C ALA A 27 18.18 -13.25 17.86
N GLY A 28 18.15 -12.13 17.13
CA GLY A 28 17.03 -11.22 17.12
C GLY A 28 15.80 -12.02 16.75
N GLY A 29 14.99 -12.36 17.75
CA GLY A 29 13.78 -13.12 17.57
C GLY A 29 12.88 -12.34 16.63
N TRP A 30 12.66 -12.89 15.45
CA TRP A 30 11.71 -12.43 14.45
C TRP A 30 10.36 -12.22 15.14
N ALA A 31 10.02 -10.96 15.38
CA ALA A 31 8.76 -10.60 16.00
C ALA A 31 7.64 -10.94 15.01
N HIS A 32 7.00 -12.07 15.24
CA HIS A 32 5.71 -12.41 14.64
C HIS A 32 4.73 -11.26 14.95
N ALA A 33 3.79 -11.00 14.04
CA ALA A 33 2.66 -10.11 14.32
C ALA A 33 2.06 -10.49 15.68
N ARG A 34 2.08 -9.55 16.64
CA ARG A 34 1.65 -9.86 18.02
C ARG A 34 0.17 -10.21 17.97
N GLY A 35 -0.31 -11.07 18.87
CA GLY A 35 -1.72 -11.51 18.90
C GLY A 35 -2.78 -10.39 18.93
N GLY A 36 -2.40 -9.14 19.25
CA GLY A 36 -3.26 -7.95 19.20
C GLY A 36 -3.50 -7.36 17.80
N ASP A 37 -2.78 -7.79 16.76
CA ASP A 37 -2.91 -7.30 15.40
C ASP A 37 -4.02 -8.00 14.59
N ARG A 38 -4.78 -8.92 15.23
CA ARG A 38 -5.90 -9.65 14.61
C ARG A 38 -7.24 -9.30 15.25
N VAL A 39 -8.31 -9.36 14.46
CA VAL A 39 -9.69 -9.12 14.92
C VAL A 39 -10.67 -10.04 14.19
N ASP A 40 -11.76 -10.48 14.82
CA ASP A 40 -12.87 -11.08 14.08
C ASP A 40 -13.58 -9.97 13.27
N ILE A 41 -13.86 -10.22 11.98
CA ILE A 41 -14.51 -9.18 11.16
C ILE A 41 -15.90 -8.80 11.68
N ALA A 42 -16.59 -9.70 12.38
CA ALA A 42 -17.87 -9.40 13.02
C ALA A 42 -17.74 -8.32 14.12
N ASP A 43 -16.58 -8.24 14.76
CA ASP A 43 -16.26 -7.28 15.83
C ASP A 43 -15.65 -5.98 15.30
N ALA A 44 -15.40 -5.88 13.99
CA ALA A 44 -14.87 -4.67 13.39
C ALA A 44 -15.91 -3.54 13.35
N GLU A 45 -15.41 -2.31 13.32
CA GLU A 45 -16.27 -1.13 13.20
C GLU A 45 -16.99 -1.10 11.85
N ARG A 46 -18.15 -0.43 11.83
CA ARG A 46 -18.85 -0.17 10.58
C ARG A 46 -18.00 0.77 9.72
N ALA A 47 -17.90 0.46 8.45
CA ALA A 47 -17.20 1.28 7.48
C ALA A 47 -17.87 2.65 7.36
N VAL A 48 -17.11 3.71 7.63
CA VAL A 48 -17.49 5.06 7.19
C VAL A 48 -17.21 5.12 5.68
N VAL A 49 -18.26 5.02 4.88
CA VAL A 49 -18.17 5.07 3.42
C VAL A 49 -18.33 6.51 2.98
N VAL A 50 -17.33 7.06 2.30
CA VAL A 50 -17.47 8.36 1.66
C VAL A 50 -18.49 8.25 0.52
N PRO A 51 -19.54 9.08 0.50
CA PRO A 51 -20.54 9.05 -0.57
C PRO A 51 -19.90 9.16 -1.97
N ALA A 52 -20.49 8.46 -2.93
CA ALA A 52 -20.24 8.61 -4.35
C ALA A 52 -21.55 9.00 -5.04
N GLY A 53 -21.43 9.58 -6.23
CA GLY A 53 -22.60 9.74 -7.09
C GLY A 53 -23.03 8.41 -7.73
N PRO A 54 -24.07 8.44 -8.57
CA PRO A 54 -24.63 7.22 -9.17
C PRO A 54 -23.75 6.59 -10.25
N GLY A 55 -22.77 7.34 -10.79
CA GLY A 55 -21.91 6.88 -11.86
C GLY A 55 -20.82 5.92 -11.37
N ARG A 56 -20.61 4.82 -12.11
CA ARG A 56 -19.64 3.78 -11.78
C ARG A 56 -19.07 3.13 -13.04
N TYR A 57 -17.77 2.86 -13.04
CA TYR A 57 -17.09 2.19 -14.14
C TYR A 57 -16.27 1.00 -13.63
N ASP A 58 -16.78 -0.19 -13.93
CA ASP A 58 -16.21 -1.54 -13.84
C ASP A 58 -15.02 -1.80 -14.79
N PHE A 59 -13.85 -2.27 -14.34
CA PHE A 59 -12.87 -2.86 -15.26
C PHE A 59 -12.01 -3.94 -14.61
N ASP A 60 -11.45 -4.84 -15.44
CA ASP A 60 -10.60 -5.96 -15.02
C ASP A 60 -9.17 -5.81 -15.55
N CYS A 61 -8.19 -5.96 -14.65
CA CYS A 61 -6.75 -5.99 -14.96
C CYS A 61 -6.07 -7.31 -14.56
N GLY A 62 -6.85 -8.32 -14.21
CA GLY A 62 -6.39 -9.61 -13.75
C GLY A 62 -5.89 -9.60 -12.31
N THR A 63 -5.45 -10.77 -11.86
CA THR A 63 -5.06 -11.02 -10.46
C THR A 63 -3.54 -11.06 -10.25
N ASN A 64 -2.76 -10.54 -11.21
CA ASN A 64 -1.31 -10.73 -11.27
C ASN A 64 -0.88 -12.21 -11.36
N ALA A 65 -1.63 -13.04 -12.10
CA ALA A 65 -1.32 -14.47 -12.27
C ALA A 65 0.07 -14.73 -12.91
N ALA A 66 0.59 -13.79 -13.69
CA ALA A 66 1.92 -13.86 -14.28
C ALA A 66 3.06 -13.49 -13.29
N GLY A 67 2.72 -13.04 -12.08
CA GLY A 67 3.69 -12.80 -11.00
C GLY A 67 4.59 -11.58 -11.23
N HIS A 68 4.08 -10.51 -11.85
CA HIS A 68 4.81 -9.25 -11.98
C HIS A 68 4.98 -8.62 -10.59
N ARG A 69 6.17 -8.79 -10.02
CA ARG A 69 6.53 -8.39 -8.66
C ARG A 69 7.94 -7.84 -8.60
N ASN A 70 8.14 -6.77 -7.86
CA ASN A 70 9.47 -6.22 -7.58
C ASN A 70 9.41 -5.29 -6.36
N THR A 71 10.57 -4.80 -5.92
CA THR A 71 10.69 -3.87 -4.78
C THR A 71 10.75 -2.40 -5.21
N ALA A 72 10.52 -2.09 -6.49
CA ALA A 72 10.67 -0.74 -7.00
C ALA A 72 9.53 0.16 -6.54
N ASN A 73 9.87 1.26 -5.87
CA ASN A 73 8.92 2.31 -5.62
C ASN A 73 9.08 3.43 -6.65
N VAL A 74 8.55 3.20 -7.86
CA VAL A 74 8.68 4.12 -9.02
C VAL A 74 8.05 5.50 -8.79
N VAL A 75 7.25 5.66 -7.72
CA VAL A 75 6.71 6.95 -7.29
C VAL A 75 7.60 7.59 -6.23
N VAL A 76 7.83 6.91 -5.09
CA VAL A 76 8.47 7.50 -3.89
C VAL A 76 10.00 7.56 -3.99
N THR A 77 10.62 6.57 -4.64
CA THR A 77 12.08 6.51 -4.85
C THR A 77 12.39 6.01 -6.27
N PRO A 78 12.11 6.82 -7.31
CA PRO A 78 12.36 6.43 -8.69
C PRO A 78 13.83 6.07 -8.93
N GLY A 79 14.09 5.05 -9.75
CA GLY A 79 15.46 4.66 -10.12
C GLY A 79 16.19 3.78 -9.10
N VAL A 80 15.58 3.48 -7.94
CA VAL A 80 16.22 2.71 -6.87
C VAL A 80 15.44 1.42 -6.61
N LEU A 81 16.15 0.29 -6.55
CA LEU A 81 15.62 -0.94 -6.00
C LEU A 81 15.35 -0.75 -4.50
N GLY A 82 14.09 -0.93 -4.08
CA GLY A 82 13.74 -0.91 -2.67
C GLY A 82 14.33 -2.11 -1.92
N PRO A 83 14.32 -2.07 -0.58
CA PRO A 83 14.80 -3.17 0.24
C PRO A 83 14.05 -4.48 -0.04
N ALA A 84 14.74 -5.60 0.12
CA ALA A 84 14.27 -6.94 -0.28
C ALA A 84 12.90 -7.35 0.31
N HIS A 85 12.54 -6.82 1.48
CA HIS A 85 11.32 -7.15 2.22
C HIS A 85 10.21 -6.09 2.07
N HIS A 86 10.18 -5.40 0.93
CA HIS A 86 9.06 -4.54 0.53
C HIS A 86 8.73 -4.77 -0.95
N VAL A 87 8.23 -5.97 -1.24
CA VAL A 87 7.80 -6.35 -2.60
C VAL A 87 6.35 -5.90 -2.84
N HIS A 88 6.06 -5.49 -4.08
CA HIS A 88 4.72 -5.16 -4.54
C HIS A 88 4.22 -6.15 -5.60
N ASP A 89 2.90 -6.41 -5.58
CA ASP A 89 2.16 -6.96 -6.73
C ASP A 89 1.77 -5.82 -7.67
N TYR A 90 1.82 -6.07 -8.98
CA TYR A 90 1.42 -5.11 -10.01
C TYR A 90 0.32 -5.70 -10.91
N VAL A 91 -0.64 -4.86 -11.28
CA VAL A 91 -1.57 -5.10 -12.40
C VAL A 91 -1.64 -3.85 -13.28
N GLY A 92 -2.18 -4.01 -14.49
CA GLY A 92 -2.18 -2.99 -15.52
C GLY A 92 -0.84 -2.97 -16.24
N ASN A 93 -0.06 -1.92 -16.06
CA ASN A 93 1.20 -1.72 -16.76
C ASN A 93 2.23 -2.85 -16.56
N LEU A 94 2.58 -3.54 -17.65
CA LEU A 94 3.44 -4.72 -17.63
C LEU A 94 4.96 -4.43 -17.61
N SER A 95 5.38 -3.16 -17.66
CA SER A 95 6.80 -2.78 -17.67
C SER A 95 7.28 -2.13 -16.37
N THR A 96 6.39 -1.96 -15.38
CA THR A 96 6.71 -1.30 -14.12
C THR A 96 7.88 -1.98 -13.39
N GLY A 97 8.94 -1.24 -13.10
CA GLY A 97 10.11 -1.75 -12.42
C GLY A 97 11.13 -0.65 -12.07
N PRO A 98 12.31 -1.02 -11.55
CA PRO A 98 13.28 -0.07 -10.98
C PRO A 98 13.74 1.03 -11.94
N HIS A 99 13.75 0.75 -13.24
CA HIS A 99 14.23 1.66 -14.28
C HIS A 99 13.09 2.30 -15.09
N SER A 100 11.84 2.15 -14.66
CA SER A 100 10.71 2.76 -15.34
C SER A 100 10.78 4.28 -15.28
N THR A 101 10.66 4.91 -16.44
CA THR A 101 10.38 6.33 -16.62
C THR A 101 8.93 6.54 -17.02
N ASP A 102 8.39 7.74 -16.84
CA ASP A 102 7.05 8.09 -17.32
C ASP A 102 6.87 7.78 -18.83
N GLU A 103 7.92 7.96 -19.64
CA GLU A 103 7.91 7.62 -21.06
C GLU A 103 7.79 6.10 -21.28
N SER A 104 8.64 5.31 -20.62
CA SER A 104 8.61 3.84 -20.73
C SER A 104 7.28 3.25 -20.29
N LEU A 105 6.65 3.84 -19.26
CA LEU A 105 5.36 3.37 -18.75
C LEU A 105 4.23 3.71 -19.72
N ARG A 106 4.20 4.90 -20.32
CA ARG A 106 3.18 5.27 -21.34
C ARG A 106 3.21 4.35 -22.57
N GLY A 107 4.40 3.90 -22.96
CA GLY A 107 4.60 2.99 -24.10
C GLY A 107 4.30 1.51 -23.83
N ALA A 108 4.07 1.13 -22.57
CA ALA A 108 3.99 -0.28 -22.17
C ALA A 108 2.67 -0.96 -22.60
N ALA A 109 2.74 -2.29 -22.70
CA ALA A 109 1.56 -3.15 -22.73
C ALA A 109 0.87 -3.18 -21.35
N THR A 110 -0.38 -3.66 -21.33
CA THR A 110 -1.19 -3.74 -20.11
C THR A 110 -1.89 -5.09 -19.96
N SER A 111 -2.15 -5.49 -18.71
CA SER A 111 -3.05 -6.60 -18.38
C SER A 111 -4.53 -6.19 -18.30
N CYS A 112 -4.85 -4.90 -18.38
CA CYS A 112 -6.23 -4.41 -18.34
C CYS A 112 -7.00 -4.69 -19.65
N GLY A 113 -8.16 -5.34 -19.54
CA GLY A 113 -8.99 -5.73 -20.68
C GLY A 113 -9.53 -4.52 -21.48
N ASN A 114 -9.70 -3.38 -20.81
CA ASN A 114 -10.13 -2.12 -21.42
C ASN A 114 -8.99 -1.29 -22.04
N GLY A 115 -7.74 -1.78 -21.98
CA GLY A 115 -6.57 -1.09 -22.52
C GLY A 115 -6.00 0.02 -21.63
N ASP A 116 -6.43 0.15 -20.36
CA ASP A 116 -5.82 1.08 -19.41
C ASP A 116 -4.36 0.69 -19.15
N ARG A 117 -3.41 1.61 -19.40
CA ARG A 117 -1.97 1.38 -19.21
C ARG A 117 -1.45 1.85 -17.86
N SER A 118 -2.34 2.29 -16.97
CA SER A 118 -2.00 2.74 -15.62
C SER A 118 -1.26 1.67 -14.83
N THR A 119 -0.41 2.10 -13.91
CA THR A 119 0.18 1.19 -12.92
C THR A 119 -0.78 1.09 -11.73
N PHE A 120 -1.01 -0.11 -11.22
CA PHE A 120 -1.74 -0.31 -9.96
C PHE A 120 -0.98 -1.32 -9.12
N TYR A 121 -0.58 -0.93 -7.92
CA TYR A 121 0.25 -1.81 -7.11
C TYR A 121 0.08 -1.61 -5.61
N TRP A 122 0.32 -2.68 -4.87
CA TRP A 122 0.15 -2.80 -3.42
C TRP A 122 1.17 -3.81 -2.87
N PRO A 123 1.55 -3.76 -1.58
CA PRO A 123 2.53 -4.68 -1.04
C PRO A 123 2.00 -6.12 -1.08
N VAL A 124 2.88 -7.08 -1.33
CA VAL A 124 2.47 -8.49 -1.42
C VAL A 124 1.96 -9.01 -0.07
N LEU A 125 1.13 -10.04 -0.11
CA LEU A 125 0.71 -10.79 1.07
C LEU A 125 1.45 -12.11 1.12
N ARG A 126 1.94 -12.51 2.28
CA ARG A 126 2.66 -13.79 2.48
C ARG A 126 1.87 -14.75 3.34
N ALA A 127 1.97 -16.04 3.03
CA ALA A 127 1.30 -17.15 3.72
C ALA A 127 1.96 -17.51 5.07
N GLY A 128 2.27 -16.51 5.90
CA GLY A 128 2.98 -16.70 7.16
C GLY A 128 3.78 -15.46 7.53
N ASP A 129 5.09 -15.54 7.35
CA ASP A 129 6.08 -14.49 7.64
C ASP A 129 6.79 -13.99 6.37
N GLU A 130 7.87 -13.19 6.51
CA GLU A 130 8.62 -12.64 5.37
C GLU A 130 9.29 -13.66 4.44
N HIS A 131 9.52 -14.89 4.93
CA HIS A 131 10.17 -15.95 4.16
C HIS A 131 9.14 -16.89 3.51
N SER A 132 7.87 -16.73 3.87
CA SER A 132 6.77 -17.51 3.35
C SER A 132 6.42 -17.12 1.92
N GLU A 133 5.76 -18.05 1.23
CA GLU A 133 5.29 -17.87 -0.14
C GLU A 133 4.44 -16.60 -0.29
N ILE A 134 4.66 -15.89 -1.40
CA ILE A 134 3.81 -14.77 -1.79
C ILE A 134 2.50 -15.31 -2.34
N LEU A 135 1.40 -14.92 -1.71
CA LEU A 135 0.04 -15.24 -2.14
C LEU A 135 -0.31 -14.42 -3.38
N THR A 136 -0.73 -15.09 -4.45
CA THR A 136 -1.36 -14.43 -5.60
C THR A 136 -2.81 -14.09 -5.25
N PRO A 137 -3.29 -12.86 -5.56
CA PRO A 137 -4.71 -12.52 -5.42
C PRO A 137 -5.63 -13.56 -6.08
N SER A 138 -6.73 -13.91 -5.42
CA SER A 138 -7.80 -14.72 -6.00
C SER A 138 -8.82 -13.88 -6.77
N SER A 139 -8.93 -12.60 -6.45
CA SER A 139 -9.76 -11.63 -7.17
C SER A 139 -9.14 -10.21 -7.08
N VAL A 140 -9.33 -9.41 -8.13
CA VAL A 140 -9.03 -7.98 -8.12
C VAL A 140 -10.21 -7.28 -8.77
N ARG A 141 -10.77 -6.28 -8.10
CA ARG A 141 -11.85 -5.45 -8.62
C ARG A 141 -11.38 -4.01 -8.72
N MET A 142 -11.42 -3.46 -9.92
CA MET A 142 -11.09 -2.08 -10.20
C MET A 142 -12.36 -1.28 -10.45
N GLU A 143 -12.52 -0.15 -9.77
CA GLU A 143 -13.71 0.68 -9.89
C GLU A 143 -13.32 2.15 -9.96
N TYR A 144 -13.86 2.87 -10.93
CA TYR A 144 -13.97 4.31 -10.83
C TYR A 144 -15.37 4.70 -10.37
N LEU A 145 -15.45 5.57 -9.38
CA LEU A 145 -16.69 6.09 -8.80
C LEU A 145 -16.82 7.59 -9.09
N SER A 146 -18.03 8.05 -9.39
CA SER A 146 -18.31 9.49 -9.54
C SER A 146 -18.33 10.19 -8.18
N SER A 147 -18.15 11.52 -8.17
CA SER A 147 -18.31 12.33 -6.97
C SER A 147 -19.78 12.45 -6.57
N ALA A 148 -20.07 12.53 -5.27
CA ALA A 148 -21.40 12.81 -4.74
C ALA A 148 -21.76 14.30 -4.85
N ALA A 149 -20.75 15.18 -4.96
CA ALA A 149 -20.91 16.62 -4.94
C ALA A 149 -20.99 17.27 -6.33
N GLY A 150 -20.91 16.48 -7.42
CA GLY A 150 -20.97 17.00 -8.78
C GLY A 150 -20.23 16.16 -9.82
N PRO A 151 -20.07 16.68 -11.05
CA PRO A 151 -19.34 15.98 -12.10
C PRO A 151 -17.86 15.85 -11.76
N VAL A 152 -17.24 14.80 -12.30
CA VAL A 152 -15.79 14.60 -12.29
C VAL A 152 -15.15 15.10 -13.58
N VAL A 153 -13.89 15.50 -13.51
CA VAL A 153 -13.06 15.88 -14.67
C VAL A 153 -11.99 14.82 -14.92
N ALA A 154 -11.49 14.74 -16.15
CA ALA A 154 -10.38 13.85 -16.48
C ALA A 154 -9.10 14.29 -15.75
N PRO A 155 -8.42 13.40 -15.00
CA PRO A 155 -7.12 13.68 -14.43
C PRO A 155 -6.05 13.77 -15.54
N PRO A 156 -4.94 14.49 -15.32
CA PRO A 156 -3.83 14.50 -16.26
C PRO A 156 -3.19 13.10 -16.38
N SER A 157 -2.63 12.77 -17.55
CA SER A 157 -1.76 11.60 -17.69
C SER A 157 -0.51 11.79 -16.82
N GLY A 158 -0.09 10.72 -16.16
CA GLY A 158 0.97 10.71 -15.16
C GLY A 158 0.51 11.07 -13.75
N LEU A 159 -0.79 11.36 -13.51
CA LEU A 159 -1.28 11.65 -12.16
C LEU A 159 -0.91 10.52 -11.19
N ARG A 160 -0.22 10.84 -10.09
CA ARG A 160 0.25 9.86 -9.11
C ARG A 160 -0.63 9.85 -7.87
N ALA A 161 -1.35 8.76 -7.66
CA ALA A 161 -2.23 8.62 -6.51
C ALA A 161 -1.66 7.62 -5.52
N MET A 162 -1.78 7.92 -4.22
CA MET A 162 -1.45 6.97 -3.17
C MET A 162 -2.54 6.95 -2.10
N THR A 163 -2.79 5.76 -1.58
CA THR A 163 -3.57 5.57 -0.37
C THR A 163 -2.79 4.74 0.63
N GLY A 164 -2.92 5.09 1.90
CA GLY A 164 -2.07 4.58 2.94
C GLY A 164 -0.62 5.11 2.91
N ASP A 165 0.19 4.42 3.68
CA ASP A 165 1.55 4.75 4.06
C ASP A 165 2.28 3.49 4.56
N ALA A 166 3.37 3.15 3.88
CA ALA A 166 4.25 2.05 4.23
C ALA A 166 4.96 2.23 5.59
N ARG A 167 4.90 3.42 6.20
CA ARG A 167 5.53 3.77 7.48
C ARG A 167 4.52 4.05 8.61
N ALA A 168 3.26 3.70 8.41
CA ALA A 168 2.18 4.00 9.35
C ALA A 168 2.37 3.42 10.76
N ALA A 169 3.13 2.31 10.92
CA ALA A 169 3.33 1.72 12.24
C ALA A 169 4.25 2.57 13.14
N THR A 170 5.07 3.45 12.55
CA THR A 170 6.04 4.29 13.25
C THR A 170 5.79 5.79 13.03
N GLY A 171 4.54 6.19 12.76
CA GLY A 171 4.14 7.61 12.70
C GLY A 171 3.72 8.13 11.32
N GLY A 172 3.58 7.28 10.31
CA GLY A 172 2.99 7.64 9.02
C GLY A 172 1.48 7.93 9.09
N THR A 173 0.94 8.64 8.08
CA THR A 173 -0.48 9.00 8.03
C THR A 173 -1.32 7.87 7.44
N ALA A 174 -2.34 7.40 8.16
CA ALA A 174 -3.28 6.42 7.61
C ALA A 174 -4.21 7.10 6.58
N GLY A 175 -3.94 6.90 5.28
CA GLY A 175 -4.95 7.14 4.24
C GLY A 175 -6.09 6.12 4.33
N ILE A 176 -7.07 6.19 3.42
CA ILE A 176 -8.23 5.26 3.42
C ILE A 176 -7.83 3.92 2.78
N ARG A 177 -7.24 3.05 3.61
CA ARG A 177 -7.11 1.61 3.36
C ARG A 177 -7.82 0.84 4.45
N ALA A 178 -8.37 -0.31 4.11
CA ALA A 178 -8.99 -1.18 5.09
C ALA A 178 -8.85 -2.64 4.71
N TRP A 179 -8.84 -3.48 5.73
CA TRP A 179 -9.05 -4.90 5.62
C TRP A 179 -10.53 -5.21 5.91
N THR A 180 -11.06 -6.19 5.20
CA THR A 180 -12.40 -6.73 5.40
C THR A 180 -12.43 -8.20 4.95
N CYS A 181 -13.61 -8.80 4.94
CA CYS A 181 -13.85 -10.13 4.43
C CYS A 181 -14.99 -10.09 3.42
N GLU A 182 -14.96 -11.00 2.46
CA GLU A 182 -16.06 -11.20 1.53
C GLU A 182 -17.39 -11.41 2.28
N GLY A 183 -18.41 -10.62 1.97
CA GLY A 183 -19.72 -10.64 2.65
C GLY A 183 -19.80 -9.81 3.93
N ALA A 184 -18.73 -9.09 4.28
CA ALA A 184 -18.69 -8.18 5.42
C ALA A 184 -18.21 -6.78 4.98
N GLU A 185 -18.56 -6.35 3.75
CA GLU A 185 -18.07 -5.09 3.16
C GLU A 185 -18.50 -3.84 3.94
N ASP A 186 -19.53 -3.93 4.77
CA ASP A 186 -19.99 -2.88 5.69
C ASP A 186 -19.11 -2.78 6.96
N ARG A 187 -18.12 -3.67 7.12
CA ARG A 187 -17.17 -3.73 8.23
C ARG A 187 -15.75 -3.56 7.71
N ARG A 188 -14.99 -2.67 8.33
CA ARG A 188 -13.62 -2.35 7.92
C ARG A 188 -12.71 -2.24 9.15
N THR A 189 -11.47 -2.66 9.02
CA THR A 189 -10.47 -2.59 10.09
C THR A 189 -9.08 -2.29 9.56
N ASP A 190 -8.22 -1.73 10.40
CA ASP A 190 -6.79 -1.54 10.16
C ASP A 190 -5.94 -2.69 10.74
N ARG A 191 -6.59 -3.71 11.31
CA ARG A 191 -6.01 -4.97 11.80
C ARG A 191 -6.19 -6.10 10.80
N TYR A 192 -5.47 -7.21 10.98
CA TYR A 192 -5.68 -8.41 10.18
C TYR A 192 -7.01 -9.08 10.56
N PRO A 193 -8.01 -9.18 9.66
CA PRO A 193 -9.28 -9.78 10.01
C PRO A 193 -9.18 -11.30 10.01
N ARG A 194 -9.98 -11.94 10.87
CA ARG A 194 -10.34 -13.35 10.79
C ARG A 194 -11.65 -13.40 10.00
N CYS A 195 -11.59 -14.01 8.82
CA CYS A 195 -12.76 -14.15 7.97
C CYS A 195 -13.53 -15.43 8.28
N PRO A 196 -14.87 -15.42 8.09
CA PRO A 196 -15.64 -16.66 8.13
C PRO A 196 -15.07 -17.71 7.17
N ALA A 197 -15.20 -18.98 7.53
CA ALA A 197 -14.67 -20.07 6.72
C ALA A 197 -15.17 -20.02 5.27
N GLY A 198 -14.26 -20.23 4.32
CA GLY A 198 -14.57 -20.20 2.88
C GLY A 198 -14.72 -18.81 2.25
N ARG A 199 -14.63 -17.72 3.03
CA ARG A 199 -14.70 -16.34 2.54
C ARG A 199 -13.31 -15.78 2.24
N GLU A 200 -13.20 -14.96 1.20
CA GLU A 200 -11.95 -14.26 0.91
C GLU A 200 -11.62 -13.22 1.99
N LEU A 201 -10.33 -13.15 2.33
CA LEU A 201 -9.73 -11.94 2.91
C LEU A 201 -9.73 -10.85 1.85
N ARG A 202 -10.18 -9.64 2.17
CA ARG A 202 -10.22 -8.52 1.23
C ARG A 202 -9.46 -7.32 1.73
N ARG A 203 -8.67 -6.71 0.85
CA ARG A 203 -8.00 -5.42 1.04
C ARG A 203 -8.70 -4.40 0.17
N VAL A 204 -9.07 -3.27 0.75
CA VAL A 204 -9.77 -2.18 0.07
C VAL A 204 -8.87 -0.95 0.09
N PHE A 205 -8.49 -0.49 -1.11
CA PHE A 205 -7.72 0.71 -1.34
C PHE A 205 -8.63 1.76 -1.97
N GLU A 206 -8.99 2.79 -1.20
CA GLU A 206 -9.69 3.96 -1.73
C GLU A 206 -8.67 5.08 -1.94
N PHE A 207 -8.59 5.59 -3.16
CA PHE A 207 -7.65 6.64 -3.52
C PHE A 207 -8.25 8.03 -3.35
N PRO A 208 -7.41 9.05 -3.08
CA PRO A 208 -7.85 10.44 -3.09
C PRO A 208 -8.36 10.84 -4.48
N SER A 209 -9.29 11.80 -4.53
CA SER A 209 -10.02 12.16 -5.76
C SER A 209 -10.29 13.65 -5.92
N CYS A 210 -9.64 14.50 -5.10
CA CYS A 210 -9.73 15.96 -5.20
C CYS A 210 -8.38 16.51 -5.68
N TRP A 211 -8.32 16.81 -6.97
CA TRP A 211 -7.13 17.24 -7.69
C TRP A 211 -6.96 18.75 -7.63
N ASP A 212 -5.73 19.24 -7.48
CA ASP A 212 -5.41 20.68 -7.40
C ASP A 212 -5.60 21.44 -8.73
N GLY A 213 -5.87 20.73 -9.82
CA GLY A 213 -6.07 21.33 -11.14
C GLY A 213 -4.79 21.66 -11.89
N LEU A 214 -3.63 21.41 -11.31
CA LEU A 214 -2.35 21.89 -11.83
C LEU A 214 -1.32 20.78 -12.01
N HIS A 215 -1.16 19.90 -11.02
CA HIS A 215 -0.01 18.99 -10.98
C HIS A 215 -0.41 17.53 -11.12
N ALA A 216 0.30 16.80 -11.97
CA ALA A 216 0.23 15.33 -12.00
C ALA A 216 0.96 14.70 -10.79
N ASP A 217 1.89 15.42 -10.18
CA ASP A 217 2.60 14.99 -8.98
C ASP A 217 3.09 16.20 -8.17
N SER A 218 3.32 16.00 -6.88
CA SER A 218 3.81 17.04 -5.96
C SER A 218 4.93 16.48 -5.10
N ALA A 219 5.75 17.33 -4.47
CA ALA A 219 6.69 16.84 -3.45
C ALA A 219 5.96 16.02 -2.36
N GLY A 220 6.48 14.83 -2.05
CA GLY A 220 5.85 13.86 -1.14
C GLY A 220 4.62 13.13 -1.73
N HIS A 221 4.30 13.40 -2.99
CA HIS A 221 3.32 12.71 -3.85
C HIS A 221 1.89 12.67 -3.27
N ARG A 222 1.51 13.70 -2.50
CA ARG A 222 0.20 13.73 -1.79
C ARG A 222 -0.56 15.06 -1.87
N ARG A 223 0.11 16.20 -2.09
CA ARG A 223 -0.55 17.51 -1.99
C ARG A 223 -1.43 17.84 -3.21
N HIS A 224 -1.05 17.33 -4.38
CA HIS A 224 -1.78 17.57 -5.61
C HIS A 224 -3.09 16.78 -5.72
N LEU A 225 -3.27 15.73 -4.92
CA LEU A 225 -4.45 14.87 -4.93
C LEU A 225 -4.83 14.47 -3.50
N THR A 226 -5.96 15.00 -3.01
CA THR A 226 -6.40 14.85 -1.61
C THR A 226 -7.73 14.09 -1.51
N PHE A 227 -8.02 13.58 -0.31
CA PHE A 227 -9.28 12.89 -0.07
C PHE A 227 -10.46 13.89 -0.04
N PRO A 228 -11.61 13.52 -0.60
CA PRO A 228 -12.84 14.28 -0.39
C PRO A 228 -13.22 14.32 1.10
N GLY A 229 -14.04 15.31 1.46
CA GLY A 229 -14.64 15.41 2.78
C GLY A 229 -15.64 14.27 3.07
N PRO A 230 -16.17 14.19 4.30
CA PRO A 230 -17.11 13.14 4.70
C PRO A 230 -18.41 13.12 3.87
N ASP A 231 -18.80 14.25 3.29
CA ASP A 231 -19.94 14.41 2.38
C ASP A 231 -19.62 14.02 0.92
N GLY A 232 -18.37 13.65 0.62
CA GLY A 232 -17.90 13.36 -0.72
C GLY A 232 -17.51 14.61 -1.53
N ALA A 233 -17.55 15.80 -0.93
CA ALA A 233 -17.18 17.05 -1.62
C ALA A 233 -15.67 17.30 -1.60
N CYS A 234 -15.19 17.94 -2.67
CA CYS A 234 -13.83 18.42 -2.75
C CYS A 234 -13.71 19.83 -2.13
N ALA A 235 -12.57 20.10 -1.50
CA ALA A 235 -12.30 21.42 -0.94
C ALA A 235 -12.31 22.50 -2.04
N ARG A 236 -12.65 23.74 -1.68
CA ARG A 236 -12.65 24.86 -2.63
C ARG A 236 -11.27 24.99 -3.30
N GLY A 237 -11.26 25.17 -4.62
CA GLY A 237 -10.02 25.27 -5.40
C GLY A 237 -9.44 23.92 -5.82
N THR A 238 -10.17 22.82 -5.61
CA THR A 238 -9.84 21.50 -6.14
C THR A 238 -10.98 20.97 -7.01
N PHE A 239 -10.65 20.03 -7.90
CA PHE A 239 -11.55 19.45 -8.87
C PHE A 239 -11.73 17.96 -8.58
N ALA A 240 -12.98 17.49 -8.60
CA ALA A 240 -13.24 16.07 -8.46
C ALA A 240 -12.76 15.32 -9.71
N VAL A 241 -11.93 14.31 -9.53
CA VAL A 241 -11.55 13.33 -10.57
C VAL A 241 -12.22 11.98 -10.25
N PRO A 242 -12.31 11.02 -11.19
CA PRO A 242 -12.83 9.68 -10.91
C PRO A 242 -12.15 9.07 -9.69
N ARG A 243 -12.93 8.67 -8.68
CA ARG A 243 -12.40 8.08 -7.46
C ARG A 243 -12.11 6.61 -7.68
N LEU A 244 -10.84 6.25 -7.73
CA LEU A 244 -10.40 4.85 -7.86
C LEU A 244 -10.61 4.11 -6.53
N ARG A 245 -11.27 2.96 -6.60
CA ARG A 245 -11.29 1.94 -5.56
C ARG A 245 -10.74 0.64 -6.14
N VAL A 246 -9.78 0.04 -5.43
CA VAL A 246 -9.23 -1.28 -5.75
C VAL A 246 -9.55 -2.21 -4.59
N THR A 247 -10.25 -3.31 -4.87
CA THR A 247 -10.50 -4.38 -3.89
C THR A 247 -9.76 -5.63 -4.30
N VAL A 248 -8.88 -6.13 -3.43
CA VAL A 248 -8.03 -7.29 -3.69
C VAL A 248 -8.42 -8.42 -2.74
N GLY A 249 -8.84 -9.55 -3.28
CA GLY A 249 -9.24 -10.75 -2.56
C GLY A 249 -8.14 -11.80 -2.50
N TYR A 250 -8.06 -12.52 -1.39
CA TYR A 250 -7.16 -13.63 -1.16
C TYR A 250 -7.88 -14.78 -0.47
N ARG A 251 -7.65 -16.01 -0.93
CA ARG A 251 -7.98 -17.22 -0.17
C ARG A 251 -6.81 -17.56 0.75
N VAL A 252 -7.06 -17.48 2.06
CA VAL A 252 -6.05 -17.76 3.10
C VAL A 252 -6.51 -18.93 3.96
N SER A 253 -5.62 -19.89 4.21
CA SER A 253 -5.89 -21.09 5.03
C SER A 253 -5.22 -21.05 6.41
N GLY A 254 -4.42 -20.02 6.70
CA GLY A 254 -3.64 -19.92 7.93
C GLY A 254 -3.17 -18.50 8.25
N ALA A 255 -2.03 -18.40 8.92
CA ALA A 255 -1.42 -17.11 9.20
C ALA A 255 -1.02 -16.40 7.90
N PHE A 256 -1.11 -15.08 7.91
CA PHE A 256 -0.70 -14.23 6.80
C PHE A 256 -0.19 -12.90 7.33
N THR A 257 0.70 -12.27 6.58
CA THR A 257 1.22 -10.92 6.84
C THR A 257 1.43 -10.15 5.56
N VAL A 258 1.26 -8.83 5.62
CA VAL A 258 1.71 -7.92 4.58
C VAL A 258 3.23 -7.82 4.58
N ASP A 259 3.84 -7.77 3.40
CA ASP A 259 5.27 -7.46 3.28
C ASP A 259 5.49 -5.98 3.62
N ALA A 260 6.46 -5.71 4.48
CA ALA A 260 6.72 -4.37 5.01
C ALA A 260 8.18 -4.26 5.46
N PHE A 261 8.68 -3.02 5.50
CA PHE A 261 9.99 -2.73 6.09
C PHE A 261 10.10 -3.34 7.51
N ALA A 262 11.29 -3.83 7.87
CA ALA A 262 11.51 -4.52 9.13
C ALA A 262 11.10 -3.68 10.36
N GLU A 263 11.35 -2.36 10.30
CA GLU A 263 11.03 -1.40 11.36
C GLU A 263 9.51 -1.26 11.59
N GLN A 264 8.71 -1.62 10.58
CA GLN A 264 7.25 -1.57 10.63
C GLN A 264 6.62 -2.83 11.23
N ARG A 265 7.44 -3.87 11.48
CA ARG A 265 7.04 -5.10 12.17
C ARG A 265 5.82 -5.77 11.53
N ARG A 266 5.68 -5.65 10.20
CA ARG A 266 4.59 -6.23 9.40
C ARG A 266 3.20 -5.83 9.91
N SER A 267 3.08 -4.61 10.45
CA SER A 267 1.81 -4.12 10.92
C SER A 267 0.80 -4.05 9.76
N PRO A 268 -0.44 -4.53 9.92
CA PRO A 268 -1.48 -4.40 8.90
C PRO A 268 -1.75 -2.94 8.52
N ARG A 269 -1.41 -2.01 9.42
CA ARG A 269 -1.50 -0.58 9.20
C ARG A 269 -0.54 -0.06 8.14
N THR A 270 0.49 -0.80 7.73
CA THR A 270 1.40 -0.34 6.66
C THR A 270 0.89 -0.64 5.26
N ASP A 271 -0.28 -1.26 5.12
CA ASP A 271 -0.85 -1.57 3.83
C ASP A 271 -1.10 -0.30 2.99
N HIS A 272 -0.85 -0.34 1.68
CA HIS A 272 -0.95 0.85 0.83
C HIS A 272 -1.20 0.47 -0.63
N GLY A 273 -1.82 1.38 -1.35
CA GLY A 273 -2.00 1.28 -2.79
C GLY A 273 -1.37 2.48 -3.47
N ILE A 274 -0.75 2.27 -4.62
CA ILE A 274 -0.18 3.33 -5.45
C ILE A 274 -0.65 3.14 -6.89
N MET A 275 -0.90 4.26 -7.57
CA MET A 275 -1.31 4.29 -8.96
C MET A 275 -0.62 5.43 -9.71
N ILE A 276 -0.24 5.17 -10.96
CA ILE A 276 0.14 6.21 -11.92
C ILE A 276 -0.86 6.14 -13.08
N ASN A 277 -1.62 7.21 -13.28
CA ASN A 277 -2.67 7.27 -14.30
C ASN A 277 -2.06 7.37 -15.69
N LEU A 278 -2.15 6.30 -16.48
CA LEU A 278 -1.65 6.23 -17.85
C LEU A 278 -2.75 5.74 -18.81
N ALA A 279 -4.00 5.79 -18.38
CA ALA A 279 -5.15 5.52 -19.23
C ALA A 279 -5.06 6.39 -20.50
N PRO A 280 -5.22 5.81 -21.71
CA PRO A 280 -5.28 6.58 -22.95
C PRO A 280 -6.37 7.66 -22.85
N GLY A 281 -6.11 8.85 -23.42
CA GLY A 281 -7.03 9.99 -23.28
C GLY A 281 -8.47 9.71 -23.73
N ARG A 282 -8.66 8.89 -24.78
CA ARG A 282 -10.00 8.45 -25.22
C ARG A 282 -10.68 7.58 -24.16
N LEU A 283 -9.96 6.59 -23.60
CA LEU A 283 -10.49 5.73 -22.53
C LEU A 283 -10.89 6.55 -21.30
N MET A 284 -10.03 7.48 -20.86
CA MET A 284 -10.35 8.34 -19.71
C MET A 284 -11.55 9.26 -19.98
N ALA A 285 -11.70 9.77 -21.21
CA ALA A 285 -12.88 10.53 -21.59
C ALA A 285 -14.17 9.69 -21.53
N ASP A 286 -14.13 8.43 -21.98
CA ASP A 286 -15.27 7.51 -21.92
C ASP A 286 -15.63 7.14 -20.47
N ILE A 287 -14.63 6.93 -19.62
CA ILE A 287 -14.81 6.73 -18.17
C ILE A 287 -15.52 7.95 -17.57
N VAL A 288 -14.97 9.16 -17.77
CA VAL A 288 -15.56 10.40 -17.24
C VAL A 288 -16.98 10.61 -17.76
N ALA A 289 -17.25 10.37 -19.04
CA ALA A 289 -18.57 10.47 -19.62
C ALA A 289 -19.55 9.49 -18.98
N CYS A 290 -19.16 8.23 -18.77
CA CYS A 290 -19.98 7.25 -18.06
C CYS A 290 -20.36 7.72 -16.65
N LEU A 291 -19.36 8.19 -15.90
CA LEU A 291 -19.53 8.63 -14.52
C LEU A 291 -20.45 9.86 -14.43
N ASN A 292 -20.23 10.87 -15.28
CA ASN A 292 -21.01 12.10 -15.29
C ASN A 292 -22.44 11.91 -15.80
N GLN A 293 -22.71 10.85 -16.58
CA GLN A 293 -24.05 10.46 -16.98
C GLN A 293 -24.77 9.61 -15.92
N GLY A 294 -24.12 9.32 -14.78
CA GLY A 294 -24.70 8.53 -13.70
C GLY A 294 -24.94 7.06 -14.08
N ARG A 295 -24.21 6.53 -15.07
CA ARG A 295 -24.36 5.15 -15.55
C ARG A 295 -23.45 4.19 -14.79
N ALA A 296 -23.85 2.93 -14.74
CA ALA A 296 -22.98 1.82 -14.39
C ALA A 296 -22.45 1.19 -15.69
N CYS A 297 -21.18 1.41 -16.00
CA CYS A 297 -20.49 0.83 -17.15
C CYS A 297 -19.53 -0.28 -16.69
N THR A 298 -19.20 -1.18 -17.61
CA THR A 298 -18.19 -2.24 -17.38
C THR A 298 -17.43 -2.45 -18.68
N ALA A 299 -16.14 -2.76 -18.58
CA ALA A 299 -15.26 -3.09 -19.70
C ALA A 299 -14.35 -4.26 -19.38
#